data_AF-A0A7W5PBZ6-F1
#
_entry.id   AF-A0A7W5PBZ6-F1
#
_cell.length_a   1.000
_cell.length_b   1.000
_cell.length_c   1.000
_cell.angle_alpha   90.00
_cell.angle_beta   90.00
_cell.angle_gamma   90.00
#
_symmetry.space_group_name_H-M   'P 1'
#
loop_
_entity.id
_entity.type
_entity.pdbx_description
1 polymer ?
#
loop_
_entity_poly.entity_id
_entity_poly.type
_entity_poly.pdbx_seq_one_letter_code
_entity_poly.pdbx_strand_id
1 'polypeptide(L)'
;MSKRRHSRYPAWQWQAWIDEQSRSGQSQQVFCEQKGLSKSSFQHWKRRLASGTPVTPPTSATRSALFAPVSVPEEDAIDDEPRGWEIELDLGDGVCLRFRRGA
;
A
#
# COMPACT_ATOMS: atom_id res chain seq x y z
N MET A 1 -6.78 13.98 13.91
CA MET A 1 -7.17 13.03 12.84
C MET A 1 -6.05 12.03 12.66
N SER A 2 -6.18 10.80 13.18
CA SER A 2 -5.11 9.81 13.15
C SER A 2 -4.79 9.41 11.71
N LYS A 3 -3.60 9.81 11.23
CA LYS A 3 -3.02 9.36 9.95
C LYS A 3 -3.02 7.82 10.01
N ARG A 4 -3.93 7.19 9.27
CA ARG A 4 -4.03 5.73 9.21
C ARG A 4 -2.71 5.23 8.64
N ARG A 5 -1.82 4.77 9.52
CA ARG A 5 -0.61 4.06 9.11
C ARG A 5 -1.08 2.91 8.23
N HIS A 6 -0.68 2.91 6.96
CA HIS A 6 -0.94 1.79 6.08
C HIS A 6 -0.11 0.61 6.58
N SER A 7 -0.65 -0.15 7.54
CA SER A 7 -0.04 -1.39 8.00
C SER A 7 0.13 -2.29 6.79
N ARG A 8 1.39 -2.43 6.34
CA ARG A 8 1.76 -3.38 5.30
C ARG A 8 1.83 -4.76 5.94
N TYR A 9 0.68 -5.41 6.01
CA TYR A 9 0.60 -6.80 6.43
C TYR A 9 1.18 -7.72 5.33
N PRO A 10 2.07 -8.67 5.68
CA PRO A 10 2.61 -9.64 4.75
C PRO A 10 1.55 -10.64 4.26
N ALA A 11 1.83 -11.32 3.15
CA ALA A 11 0.90 -12.23 2.47
C ALA A 11 0.36 -13.35 3.38
N TRP A 12 1.21 -13.95 4.23
CA TRP A 12 0.81 -15.00 5.16
C TRP A 12 -0.21 -14.53 6.20
N GLN A 13 -0.15 -13.25 6.59
CA GLN A 13 -1.08 -12.67 7.55
C GLN A 13 -2.47 -12.49 6.92
N TRP A 14 -2.51 -12.07 5.66
CA TRP A 14 -3.76 -12.04 4.89
C TRP A 14 -4.36 -13.43 4.71
N GLN A 15 -3.54 -14.45 4.45
CA GLN A 15 -4.01 -15.83 4.36
C GLN A 15 -4.67 -16.28 5.67
N ALA A 16 -4.02 -16.04 6.81
CA ALA A 16 -4.57 -16.39 8.12
C ALA A 16 -5.94 -15.75 8.39
N TRP A 17 -6.13 -14.48 8.03
CA TRP A 17 -7.42 -13.81 8.16
C TRP A 17 -8.49 -14.35 7.21
N ILE A 18 -8.12 -14.75 5.99
CA ILE A 18 -9.05 -15.36 5.03
C ILE A 18 -9.52 -16.74 5.55
N ASP A 19 -8.61 -17.51 6.13
CA ASP A 19 -8.92 -18.82 6.70
C ASP A 19 -9.77 -18.69 7.98
N GLU A 20 -9.49 -17.69 8.80
CA GLU A 20 -10.29 -17.33 9.97
C GLU A 20 -11.71 -16.89 9.57
N GLN A 21 -11.83 -16.01 8.57
CA GLN A 21 -13.13 -15.58 8.03
C GLN A 21 -13.92 -16.77 7.49
N SER A 22 -13.27 -17.66 6.75
CA SER A 22 -13.92 -18.85 6.18
C SER A 22 -14.41 -19.83 7.24
N ARG A 23 -13.64 -20.02 8.33
CA ARG A 23 -14.05 -20.87 9.46
C ARG A 23 -15.15 -20.24 10.31
N SER A 24 -15.15 -18.91 10.43
CA SER A 24 -16.13 -18.18 11.26
C SER A 24 -17.55 -18.16 10.69
N GLY A 25 -17.71 -18.38 9.38
CA GLY A 25 -19.00 -18.24 8.69
C GLY A 25 -19.55 -16.81 8.64
N GLN A 26 -18.83 -15.83 9.19
CA GLN A 26 -19.25 -14.43 9.21
C GLN A 26 -19.10 -13.79 7.83
N SER A 27 -19.91 -12.78 7.54
CA SER A 27 -19.76 -12.00 6.31
C SER A 27 -18.43 -11.25 6.31
N GLN A 28 -17.86 -11.02 5.11
CA GLN A 28 -16.58 -10.30 4.96
C GLN A 28 -16.63 -8.90 5.59
N GLN A 29 -17.79 -8.24 5.54
CA GLN A 29 -17.96 -6.91 6.11
C GLN A 29 -17.84 -6.93 7.63
N VAL A 30 -18.59 -7.81 8.29
CA VAL A 30 -18.58 -7.95 9.76
C VAL A 30 -17.18 -8.34 10.25
N PHE A 31 -16.52 -9.27 9.55
CA PHE A 31 -15.15 -9.67 9.88
C PHE A 31 -14.14 -8.51 9.74
N CYS A 32 -14.24 -7.74 8.65
CA CYS A 32 -13.36 -6.58 8.43
C CYS A 32 -13.58 -5.48 9.47
N GLU A 33 -14.83 -5.20 9.85
CA GLU A 33 -15.17 -4.23 10.89
C GLU A 33 -14.59 -4.63 12.25
N GLN A 34 -14.76 -5.89 12.66
CA GLN A 34 -14.23 -6.40 13.94
C GLN A 34 -12.69 -6.36 14.00
N LYS A 35 -12.01 -6.65 12.89
CA LYS A 35 -10.53 -6.68 12.82
C LYS A 35 -9.91 -5.34 12.45
N GLY A 36 -10.72 -4.30 12.20
CA GLY A 36 -10.23 -2.98 11.74
C GLY A 36 -9.58 -3.01 10.35
N LEU A 37 -9.98 -3.96 9.50
CA LEU A 37 -9.45 -4.14 8.15
C LEU A 37 -10.29 -3.38 7.13
N SER A 38 -9.65 -2.88 6.07
CA SER A 38 -10.37 -2.38 4.91
C SER A 38 -10.92 -3.53 4.08
N LYS A 39 -12.23 -3.50 3.79
CA LYS A 39 -12.91 -4.47 2.91
C LYS A 39 -12.23 -4.54 1.53
N SER A 40 -11.84 -3.41 0.97
CA SER A 40 -11.17 -3.34 -0.34
C SER A 40 -9.82 -4.04 -0.32
N SER A 41 -9.03 -3.85 0.74
CA SER A 41 -7.75 -4.53 0.93
C SER A 41 -7.94 -6.04 1.11
N PHE A 42 -8.93 -6.44 1.93
CA PHE A 42 -9.25 -7.84 2.16
C PHE A 42 -9.66 -8.56 0.87
N GLN A 43 -10.54 -7.96 0.06
CA GLN A 43 -10.97 -8.53 -1.22
C GLN A 43 -9.82 -8.61 -2.24
N HIS A 44 -8.96 -7.59 -2.27
CA HIS A 44 -7.78 -7.61 -3.13
C HIS A 44 -6.85 -8.77 -2.76
N TRP A 45 -6.52 -8.93 -1.47
CA TRP A 45 -5.66 -10.02 -1.02
C TRP A 45 -6.29 -11.39 -1.17
N LYS A 46 -7.60 -11.52 -0.93
CA LYS A 46 -8.33 -12.78 -1.17
C LYS A 46 -8.25 -13.22 -2.62
N ARG A 47 -8.42 -12.30 -3.58
CA ARG A 47 -8.23 -12.59 -5.00
C ARG A 47 -6.78 -12.94 -5.32
N ARG A 48 -5.84 -12.15 -4.81
CA ARG A 48 -4.40 -12.32 -5.05
C ARG A 48 -3.88 -13.68 -4.55
N LEU A 49 -4.34 -14.14 -3.39
CA LEU A 49 -3.92 -15.40 -2.79
C LEU A 49 -4.64 -16.62 -3.41
N ALA A 50 -5.90 -16.46 -3.83
CA ALA A 50 -6.63 -17.53 -4.54
C ALA A 50 -6.02 -17.85 -5.92
N SER A 51 -5.40 -16.88 -6.59
CA SER A 51 -4.85 -17.07 -7.94
C SER A 51 -3.45 -17.69 -7.96
N GLY A 52 -2.75 -17.83 -6.82
CA GLY A 52 -1.39 -18.40 -6.74
C GLY A 52 -0.31 -17.70 -7.62
N THR A 53 -0.68 -16.63 -8.31
CA THR A 53 -0.01 -16.09 -9.50
C THR A 53 -0.28 -14.58 -9.51
N PRO A 54 0.67 -13.72 -9.95
CA PRO A 54 0.43 -12.28 -10.04
C PRO A 54 -0.89 -12.04 -10.74
N VAL A 55 -1.76 -11.23 -10.12
CA VAL A 55 -3.01 -10.79 -10.75
C VAL A 55 -2.60 -10.00 -11.99
N THR A 56 -2.53 -10.68 -13.13
CA THR A 56 -2.54 -10.03 -14.43
C THR A 56 -3.85 -9.25 -14.45
N PRO A 57 -3.81 -7.91 -14.58
CA PRO A 57 -5.03 -7.13 -14.68
C PRO A 57 -5.88 -7.67 -15.84
N PRO A 58 -7.21 -7.58 -15.75
CA PRO A 58 -8.08 -8.06 -16.83
C PRO A 58 -7.64 -7.45 -18.16
N THR A 59 -7.10 -8.28 -19.04
CA THR A 59 -6.91 -7.96 -20.45
C THR A 59 -8.30 -7.96 -21.07
N SER A 60 -8.84 -6.77 -21.29
CA SER A 60 -9.63 -6.39 -22.48
C SER A 60 -10.45 -5.15 -22.17
N ALA A 61 -9.89 -4.00 -22.55
CA ALA A 61 -10.59 -2.87 -23.14
C ALA A 61 -9.49 -1.89 -23.53
N THR A 62 -9.45 -1.52 -24.80
CA THR A 62 -8.58 -0.48 -25.38
C THR A 62 -8.35 0.63 -24.38
N ARG A 63 -7.18 0.61 -23.71
CA ARG A 63 -6.77 1.68 -22.81
C ARG A 63 -6.44 2.86 -23.69
N SER A 64 -7.41 3.75 -23.88
CA SER A 64 -7.09 5.14 -24.22
C SER A 64 -6.00 5.59 -23.26
N ALA A 65 -4.87 6.06 -23.78
CA ALA A 65 -3.76 6.50 -22.96
C ALA A 65 -4.26 7.65 -22.07
N LEU A 66 -4.55 7.36 -20.81
CA LEU A 66 -5.03 8.33 -19.81
C LEU A 66 -3.93 9.31 -19.36
N PHE A 67 -2.70 9.11 -19.85
CA PHE A 67 -1.53 9.89 -19.47
C PHE A 67 -0.89 10.48 -20.72
N ALA A 68 -0.77 11.80 -20.75
CA ALA A 68 0.03 12.52 -21.73
C ALA A 68 1.48 12.61 -21.21
N PRO A 69 2.49 12.33 -22.05
CA PRO A 69 3.88 12.58 -21.69
C PRO A 69 4.10 14.08 -21.51
N VAL A 70 4.68 14.47 -20.37
CA VAL A 70 5.13 15.84 -20.10
C VAL A 70 6.65 15.83 -20.21
N SER A 71 7.19 16.66 -21.11
CA SER A 71 8.64 16.89 -21.19
C SER A 71 9.05 17.83 -20.06
N VAL A 72 9.98 17.38 -19.23
CA VAL A 72 10.67 18.26 -18.27
C VAL A 72 11.77 19.01 -19.00
N PRO A 73 11.88 20.35 -18.85
CA PRO A 73 13.00 21.13 -19.36
C PRO A 73 14.32 20.58 -18.81
N GLU A 74 15.36 20.52 -19.65
CA GLU A 74 16.70 19.98 -19.34
C GLU A 74 17.52 20.84 -18.35
N GLU A 75 16.87 21.58 -17.44
CA GLU A 75 17.56 22.52 -16.56
C GLU A 75 17.91 21.97 -15.17
N ASP A 76 17.65 20.69 -14.90
CA ASP A 76 18.16 20.02 -13.71
C ASP A 76 18.89 18.75 -14.12
N ALA A 77 20.14 18.90 -14.57
CA ALA A 77 21.14 17.86 -14.39
C ALA A 77 21.30 17.66 -12.87
N ILE A 78 20.45 16.82 -12.28
CA ILE A 78 20.59 16.37 -10.91
C ILE A 78 21.87 15.55 -10.90
N ASP A 79 22.97 16.15 -10.40
CA ASP A 79 24.17 15.41 -10.02
C ASP A 79 23.74 14.15 -9.25
N ASP A 80 24.18 12.99 -9.75
CA ASP A 80 23.93 11.65 -9.20
C ASP A 80 24.67 11.41 -7.87
N GLU A 81 25.03 12.49 -7.14
CA GLU A 81 25.43 12.35 -5.76
C GLU A 81 24.21 11.93 -4.94
N PRO A 82 24.35 10.95 -4.02
CA PRO A 82 23.27 10.55 -3.15
C PRO A 82 22.90 11.73 -2.25
N ARG A 83 21.96 12.56 -2.71
CA ARG A 83 21.40 13.66 -1.94
C ARG A 83 20.82 13.04 -0.68
N GLY A 84 21.54 13.25 0.42
CA GLY A 84 21.15 12.78 1.74
C GLY A 84 19.71 13.13 1.99
N TRP A 85 18.90 12.15 2.37
CA TRP A 85 17.49 12.39 2.64
C TRP A 85 17.30 12.74 4.12
N GLU A 86 16.35 13.63 4.37
CA GLU A 86 15.87 13.96 5.71
C GLU A 86 14.38 13.62 5.81
N ILE A 87 14.02 12.81 6.81
CA ILE A 87 12.64 12.44 7.11
C ILE A 87 12.33 12.91 8.53
N GLU A 88 11.31 13.74 8.67
CA GLU A 88 10.74 14.12 9.96
C GLU A 88 9.43 13.37 10.21
N LEU A 89 9.31 12.78 11.39
CA LEU A 89 8.15 12.03 11.84
C LEU A 89 7.67 12.61 13.18
N ASP A 90 6.52 13.27 13.13
CA ASP A 90 5.78 13.70 14.32
C ASP A 90 5.05 12.49 14.93
N LEU A 91 5.30 12.23 16.23
CA LEU A 91 4.69 11.14 17.00
C LEU A 91 3.54 11.61 17.90
N GLY A 92 3.26 12.92 17.98
CA GLY A 92 2.35 13.52 18.96
C GLY A 92 3.03 13.88 20.27
N ASP A 93 2.31 14.57 21.16
CA ASP A 93 2.77 14.98 22.50
C ASP A 93 4.11 15.75 22.53
N GLY A 94 4.40 16.48 21.45
CA GLY A 94 5.63 17.28 21.31
C GLY A 94 6.88 16.47 20.92
N VAL A 95 6.72 15.18 20.57
CA VAL A 95 7.82 14.30 20.20
C VAL A 95 7.94 14.20 18.68
N CYS A 96 9.06 14.68 18.13
CA CYS A 96 9.42 14.53 16.72
C CYS A 96 10.72 13.74 16.56
N LEU A 97 10.71 12.76 15.65
CA LEU A 97 11.89 12.02 15.23
C LEU A 97 12.36 12.52 13.88
N ARG A 98 13.65 12.85 13.76
CA ARG A 98 14.25 13.30 12.51
C ARG A 98 15.39 12.38 12.11
N PHE A 99 15.24 11.72 10.97
CA PHE A 99 16.25 10.86 10.37
C PHE A 99 16.94 11.62 9.26
N ARG A 100 18.26 11.64 9.31
CA ARG A 100 19.10 12.16 8.24
C ARG A 100 20.05 11.07 7.79
N ARG A 101 20.15 10.86 6.49
CA ARG A 101 21.24 10.08 5.91
C ARG A 101 22.23 11.07 5.31
N GLY A 102 23.43 11.15 5.86
CA GLY A 102 24.54 11.85 5.21
C GLY A 102 24.95 11.10 3.94
N ALA A 103 25.44 11.85 2.96
CA ALA A 103 26.08 11.30 1.77
C ALA A 103 27.26 10.40 2.15
#